data_AF-B6Q996-F1
#
_entry.id   AF-B6Q996-F1
#
_cell.length_a   1.000
_cell.length_b   1.000
_cell.length_c   1.000
_cell.angle_alpha   90.00
_cell.angle_beta   90.00
_cell.angle_gamma   90.00
#
_symmetry.space_group_name_H-M   'P 1'
#
loop_
_entity.id
_entity.type
_entity.pdbx_description
1 polymer ?
#
loop_
_entity_poly.entity_id
_entity_poly.type
_entity_poly.pdbx_seq_one_letter_code
_entity_poly.pdbx_strand_id
1 'polypeptide(L)' 'MPPAVETSENFLPFGHGRHGCPGRYFASHEIKLIIATMVMKYDIKFLDQRPPNVWMADSIIPPHTILSVKRRN' A
#
# COMPACT_ATOMS: atom_id res chain seq x y z
N MET A 1 2.91 4.38 16.59
CA MET A 1 2.30 3.86 15.35
C MET A 1 2.26 2.34 15.47
N PRO A 2 1.07 1.70 15.51
CA PRO A 2 1.00 0.25 15.61
C PRO A 2 1.70 -0.40 14.40
N PRO A 3 2.28 -1.61 14.55
CA PRO A 3 2.77 -2.40 13.43
C PRO A 3 1.66 -2.53 12.38
N ALA A 4 2.01 -2.52 11.10
CA ALA A 4 1.04 -2.59 9.99
C ALA A 4 0.09 -3.80 10.04
N VAL A 5 0.40 -4.82 10.84
CA VAL A 5 -0.37 -6.07 10.99
C VAL A 5 -1.19 -6.14 12.28
N GLU A 6 -0.94 -5.23 13.23
CA GLU A 6 -1.74 -5.13 14.44
C GLU A 6 -3.07 -4.46 14.09
N THR A 7 -4.18 -4.99 14.60
CA THR A 7 -5.53 -4.47 14.34
C THR A 7 -6.15 -4.04 15.65
N SER A 8 -6.90 -2.95 15.65
CA SER A 8 -7.64 -2.47 16.82
C SER A 8 -8.94 -1.79 16.37
N GLU A 9 -9.82 -1.47 17.32
CA GLU A 9 -11.05 -0.70 17.03
C GLU A 9 -10.75 0.66 16.35
N ASN A 10 -9.55 1.21 16.54
CA ASN A 10 -9.10 2.47 15.94
C ASN A 10 -8.19 2.27 14.72
N PHE A 11 -7.93 1.03 14.30
CA PHE A 11 -7.07 0.71 13.16
C PHE A 11 -7.54 -0.55 12.45
N LEU A 12 -8.36 -0.34 11.41
CA LEU A 12 -9.13 -1.37 10.72
C LEU A 12 -8.74 -1.67 9.25
N PRO A 13 -7.51 -1.42 8.75
CA PRO A 13 -7.17 -1.70 7.34
C PRO A 13 -7.25 -3.19 6.99
N PHE A 14 -7.22 -4.06 8.00
CA PHE A 14 -7.40 -5.51 7.86
C PHE A 14 -8.63 -6.02 8.62
N GLY A 15 -9.57 -5.16 9.02
CA GLY A 15 -10.66 -5.51 9.94
C GLY A 15 -10.16 -5.79 11.37
N HIS A 16 -11.05 -6.23 12.27
CA HIS A 16 -10.71 -6.54 13.66
C HIS A 16 -11.57 -7.70 14.23
N GLY A 17 -11.11 -8.30 15.33
CA GLY A 17 -11.81 -9.39 16.01
C GLY A 17 -11.98 -10.64 15.13
N ARG A 18 -13.17 -11.26 15.21
CA ARG A 18 -13.53 -12.48 14.46
C ARG A 18 -13.43 -12.30 12.93
N HIS A 19 -13.56 -11.06 12.44
CA HIS A 19 -13.55 -10.74 11.01
C HIS A 19 -12.23 -10.11 10.54
N GLY A 20 -11.18 -10.13 11.37
CA GLY A 20 -9.86 -9.70 10.95
C GLY A 20 -9.32 -10.57 9.82
N CYS A 21 -8.69 -9.94 8.83
CA CYS A 21 -8.12 -10.63 7.67
C CYS A 21 -7.03 -11.63 8.13
N PRO A 22 -7.19 -12.93 7.82
CA PRO A 22 -6.19 -13.93 8.18
C PRO A 22 -4.88 -13.74 7.40
N GLY A 23 -4.93 -13.12 6.22
CA GLY A 23 -3.79 -12.86 5.35
C GLY A 23 -2.96 -11.62 5.69
N ARG A 24 -3.28 -10.85 6.74
CA ARG A 24 -2.62 -9.55 7.02
C ARG A 24 -1.11 -9.62 7.17
N TYR A 25 -0.58 -10.71 7.74
CA TYR A 25 0.86 -10.91 7.87
C TYR A 25 1.49 -11.14 6.50
N PHE A 26 0.92 -12.04 5.71
CA PHE A 26 1.40 -12.32 4.36
C PHE A 26 1.35 -11.07 3.48
N ALA A 27 0.21 -10.38 3.45
CA ALA A 27 0.05 -9.13 2.71
C ALA A 27 1.08 -8.07 3.13
N SER A 28 1.35 -7.92 4.43
CA SER A 28 2.38 -6.97 4.90
C SER A 28 3.79 -7.32 4.42
N HIS A 29 4.14 -8.61 4.34
CA HIS A 29 5.43 -9.04 3.79
C HIS A 29 5.50 -8.78 2.28
N GLU A 30 4.47 -9.17 1.54
CA GLU A 30 4.40 -8.94 0.08
C GLU A 30 4.50 -7.45 -0.26
N ILE A 31 3.76 -6.59 0.43
CA ILE A 31 3.82 -5.13 0.21
C ILE A 31 5.24 -4.60 0.42
N LYS A 32 5.93 -5.04 1.49
CA LYS A 32 7.32 -4.64 1.75
C LYS A 32 8.24 -5.12 0.64
N LEU A 33 8.09 -6.36 0.18
CA LEU A 33 8.90 -6.92 -0.91
C LEU A 33 8.68 -6.18 -2.23
N ILE A 34 7.43 -5.84 -2.55
CA ILE A 34 7.07 -5.06 -3.74
C ILE A 34 7.71 -3.66 -3.67
N ILE A 35 7.55 -2.93 -2.56
CA ILE A 35 8.12 -1.59 -2.38
C ILE A 35 9.65 -1.65 -2.41
N ALA A 36 10.27 -2.60 -1.71
CA ALA A 36 11.72 -2.78 -1.73
C ALA A 36 12.22 -3.07 -3.15
N THR A 37 11.52 -3.93 -3.89
CA THR A 37 11.84 -4.23 -5.29
C THR A 37 11.72 -2.99 -6.18
N MET A 38 10.65 -2.21 -6.03
CA MET A 38 10.46 -0.95 -6.76
C MET A 38 11.62 0.02 -6.48
N VAL A 39 11.94 0.25 -5.21
CA VAL A 39 12.97 1.22 -4.81
C VAL A 39 14.38 0.78 -5.20
N MET A 40 14.69 -0.52 -5.11
CA MET A 40 16.04 -1.02 -5.41
C MET A 40 16.29 -1.18 -6.91
N LYS A 41 15.29 -1.64 -7.68
CA LYS A 41 15.48 -2.08 -9.06
C LYS A 41 14.92 -1.13 -10.12
N TYR A 42 14.22 -0.07 -9.74
CA TYR A 42 13.56 0.82 -10.71
C TYR A 42 13.79 2.30 -10.39
N ASP A 43 13.97 3.08 -11.45
CA ASP A 43 13.81 4.52 -11.49
C ASP A 43 12.37 4.87 -11.83
N ILE A 44 11.64 5.37 -10.85
CA ILE A 44 10.26 5.86 -11.02
C ILE A 44 10.31 7.38 -11.02
N LYS A 45 9.89 8.00 -12.12
CA LYS A 45 9.80 9.47 -12.18
C LYS A 45 8.63 9.95 -11.34
N PHE A 46 8.87 10.98 -10.52
CA PHE A 46 7.81 11.67 -9.80
C PHE A 46 6.92 12.44 -10.78
N LEU A 47 5.64 12.55 -10.40
CA LEU A 47 4.70 13.45 -11.03
C LEU A 47 4.90 14.85 -10.45
N ASP A 48 4.55 15.88 -11.21
CA ASP A 48 4.60 17.28 -10.73
C ASP A 48 3.72 17.49 -9.50
N GLN A 49 2.60 16.76 -9.43
CA GLN A 49 1.66 16.78 -8.31
C GLN A 49 1.20 15.36 -7.95
N ARG A 50 1.03 15.11 -6.65
CA ARG A 50 0.43 13.86 -6.15
C ARG A 50 -1.05 13.80 -6.58
N PRO A 51 -1.51 12.71 -7.22
CA PRO A 51 -2.92 12.54 -7.52
C PRO A 51 -3.80 12.57 -6.26
N PRO A 52 -5.01 13.16 -6.33
CA PRO A 52 -5.91 13.22 -5.18
C PRO A 52 -6.38 11.81 -4.77
N ASN A 53 -6.68 11.65 -3.49
CA ASN A 53 -7.26 10.40 -2.98
C ASN A 53 -8.65 10.19 -3.59
N VAL A 54 -8.93 8.97 -4.04
CA VAL A 54 -10.28 8.54 -4.41
C VAL A 54 -10.81 7.67 -3.28
N TRP A 55 -11.94 8.07 -2.70
CA TRP A 55 -12.58 7.33 -1.62
C TRP A 55 -13.59 6.34 -2.19
N MET A 56 -13.47 5.08 -1.77
CA MET A 56 -14.41 4.01 -2.05
C MET A 56 -14.86 3.41 -0.72
N ALA A 57 -16.03 3.84 -0.25
CA ALA A 57 -16.48 3.62 1.13
C ALA A 57 -15.35 4.01 2.12
N ASP A 58 -14.95 3.10 3.01
CA ASP A 58 -13.92 3.33 4.01
C ASP A 58 -12.48 3.14 3.48
N SER A 59 -12.32 2.81 2.20
CA SER A 59 -11.02 2.56 1.57
C SER A 59 -10.59 3.72 0.67
N ILE A 60 -9.28 4.02 0.66
CA ILE A 60 -8.67 4.94 -0.30
C ILE A 60 -8.08 4.13 -1.44
N ILE A 61 -8.52 4.38 -2.66
CA ILE A 61 -7.95 3.77 -3.86
C ILE A 61 -7.17 4.82 -4.66
N PRO A 62 -6.06 4.43 -5.31
CA PRO A 62 -5.36 5.33 -6.21
C PRO A 62 -6.23 5.62 -7.44
N PRO A 63 -6.25 6.88 -7.94
CA PRO A 63 -6.86 7.17 -9.23
C PRO A 63 -6.04 6.55 -10.36
N HIS A 64 -6.68 6.34 -11.52
CA HIS A 64 -5.97 5.89 -12.72
C HIS A 64 -4.88 6.89 -13.11
N THR A 65 -3.61 6.47 -13.00
CA THR A 65 -2.44 7.34 -13.15
C THR A 65 -1.36 6.62 -13.96
N ILE A 66 -0.70 7.35 -14.86
CA ILE A 66 0.40 6.83 -15.68
C ILE A 66 1.73 7.25 -15.05
N LEU A 67 2.61 6.30 -14.77
CA LEU A 67 3.95 6.54 -14.23
C LEU A 67 5.03 6.15 -15.25
N SER A 68 6.07 6.96 -15.36
CA SER A 68 7.27 6.60 -16.13
C SER A 68 8.21 5.78 -15.27
N VAL A 69 8.43 4.52 -15.64
CA VAL A 69 9.26 3.57 -14.89
C VAL A 69 10.37 3.04 -15.80
N LYS A 70 11.61 3.06 -15.32
CA LYS A 70 12.77 2.47 -15.98
C LYS A 70 13.46 1.48 -15.03
N ARG A 71 13.86 0.31 -15.51
CA ARG A 71 14.65 -0.63 -14.71
C ARG A 71 16.09 -0.11 -14.54
N ARG A 72 16.60 -0.12 -13.32
CA ARG A 72 18.02 0.09 -12.99
C ARG A 72 18.75 -1.21 -13.27
N ASN A 73 19.82 -1.14 -14.07
CA ASN A 73 20.72 -2.28 -14.30
C ASN A 73 21.65 -2.45 -13.11
#